data_AF-A0A2H8TXT9-F1
#
_entry.id   AF-A0A2H8TXT9-F1
#
_cell.length_a   1.000
_cell.length_b   1.000
_cell.length_c   1.000
_cell.angle_alpha   90.00
_cell.angle_beta   90.00
_cell.angle_gamma   90.00
#
_symmetry.space_group_name_H-M   'P 1'
#
loop_
_entity.id
_entity.type
_entity.pdbx_description
1 polymer ?
#
loop_
_entity_poly.entity_id
_entity_poly.type
_entity_poly.pdbx_seq_one_letter_code
_entity_poly.pdbx_strand_id
1 'polypeptide(L)'
;MAAHCFDPNNKASWYFGQMSRIEASDLLMGERECGTFLIRDSLSIQGDYVLCVREDSKVSHYIINKIQENNEIKYRIGDQMFADLPSLLAFYKLHYLDTTPLLKPAVKPIEKVVAKYDFVGNDQDDLPFRKGDILTILVKDEEQWWTAKNIMGQMGSIPVPYVQKYEGNPTLPTKDNNQIPGSNNESTLRRSSLQKNYQLLLELNKFVYQTPMTRQH
;
A
#
# COMPACT_ATOMS: atom_id res chain seq x y z
N MET A 1 26.88 5.05 17.76
CA MET A 1 25.62 5.63 18.26
C MET A 1 24.68 5.71 17.07
N ALA A 2 23.61 4.92 17.03
CA ALA A 2 22.65 4.98 15.94
C ALA A 2 21.93 6.34 16.03
N ALA A 3 22.10 7.18 15.01
CA ALA A 3 21.40 8.45 14.94
C ALA A 3 19.89 8.18 14.85
N HIS A 4 19.09 8.80 15.72
CA HIS A 4 17.63 8.77 15.66
C HIS A 4 17.16 9.47 14.37
N CYS A 5 17.13 8.74 13.27
CA CYS A 5 17.14 9.28 11.90
C CYS A 5 15.74 9.38 11.30
N PHE A 6 14.76 9.90 12.06
CA PHE A 6 13.43 10.14 11.51
C PHE A 6 12.84 11.47 11.97
N ASP A 7 12.08 12.10 11.09
CA ASP A 7 11.32 13.32 11.38
C ASP A 7 9.91 12.95 11.84
N PRO A 8 9.55 13.21 13.12
CA PRO A 8 8.21 12.96 13.64
C PRO A 8 7.12 13.74 12.90
N ASN A 9 7.44 14.88 12.29
CA ASN A 9 6.47 15.70 11.58
C ASN A 9 6.13 15.15 10.20
N ASN A 10 7.01 14.33 9.62
CA ASN A 10 6.74 13.68 8.34
C ASN A 10 5.85 12.45 8.54
N LYS A 11 4.54 12.69 8.70
CA LYS A 11 3.54 11.62 8.88
C LYS A 11 3.63 10.53 7.82
N ALA A 12 3.93 10.87 6.57
CA ALA A 12 4.01 9.90 5.48
C ALA A 12 5.13 8.85 5.68
N SER A 13 6.15 9.14 6.50
CA SER A 13 7.27 8.24 6.76
C SER A 13 6.93 7.11 7.73
N TRP A 14 6.07 7.36 8.73
CA TRP A 14 5.82 6.44 9.84
C TRP A 14 4.36 5.98 9.96
N TYR A 15 3.43 6.66 9.30
CA TYR A 15 2.00 6.31 9.34
C TYR A 15 1.62 5.41 8.17
N PHE A 16 1.03 4.26 8.50
CA PHE A 16 0.66 3.19 7.58
C PHE A 16 -0.85 3.07 7.36
N GLY A 17 -1.66 3.92 8.00
CA GLY A 17 -3.12 3.93 7.82
C GLY A 17 -3.77 2.63 8.25
N GLN A 18 -4.71 2.15 7.43
CA GLN A 18 -5.40 0.88 7.63
C GLN A 18 -4.43 -0.27 7.35
N MET A 19 -3.75 -0.72 8.39
CA MET A 19 -2.91 -1.91 8.40
C MET A 19 -3.37 -2.84 9.51
N SER A 20 -3.43 -4.14 9.24
CA SER A 20 -3.83 -5.12 10.25
C SER A 20 -2.73 -5.38 11.27
N ARG A 21 -3.11 -5.94 12.42
CA ARG A 21 -2.15 -6.35 13.46
C ARG A 21 -1.15 -7.39 12.94
N ILE A 22 -1.61 -8.29 12.08
CA ILE A 22 -0.81 -9.39 11.52
C ILE A 22 0.21 -8.81 10.54
N GLU A 23 -0.22 -8.02 9.56
CA GLU A 23 0.68 -7.38 8.59
C GLU A 23 1.75 -6.51 9.26
N ALA A 24 1.37 -5.71 10.26
CA ALA A 24 2.31 -4.90 11.02
C ALA A 24 3.35 -5.75 11.77
N SER A 25 2.92 -6.89 12.31
CA SER A 25 3.82 -7.80 13.03
C SER A 25 4.77 -8.50 12.07
N ASP A 26 4.27 -8.99 10.94
CA ASP A 26 5.08 -9.67 9.93
C ASP A 26 6.13 -8.73 9.32
N LEU A 27 5.71 -7.50 8.99
CA LEU A 27 6.62 -6.46 8.47
C LEU A 27 7.75 -6.16 9.46
N LEU A 28 7.41 -5.88 10.71
CA LEU A 28 8.40 -5.50 11.74
C LEU A 28 9.26 -6.69 12.18
N MET A 29 8.75 -7.92 12.18
CA MET A 29 9.55 -9.12 12.47
C MET A 29 10.62 -9.39 11.41
N GLY A 30 10.38 -8.95 10.16
CA GLY A 30 11.38 -9.03 9.08
C GLY A 30 12.53 -8.02 9.22
N GLU A 31 12.38 -7.01 10.08
CA GLU A 31 13.39 -5.98 10.31
C GLU A 31 14.51 -6.49 11.22
N ARG A 32 15.76 -6.17 10.85
CA ARG A 32 16.95 -6.62 11.58
C ARG A 32 17.24 -5.79 12.83
N GLU A 33 16.75 -4.56 12.87
CA GLU A 33 17.06 -3.59 13.92
C GLU A 33 15.86 -3.42 14.86
N CYS A 34 16.09 -3.67 16.16
CA CYS A 34 15.13 -3.31 17.21
C CYS A 34 14.94 -1.78 17.24
N GLY A 35 13.80 -1.33 17.75
CA GLY A 35 13.40 0.09 17.74
C GLY A 35 12.90 0.59 16.37
N THR A 36 12.78 -0.31 15.37
CA THR A 36 12.02 -0.02 14.14
C THR A 36 10.53 0.00 14.47
N PHE A 37 9.79 1.01 14.00
CA PHE A 37 8.39 1.19 14.38
C PHE A 37 7.48 1.65 13.25
N LEU A 38 6.17 1.54 13.44
CA LEU A 38 5.16 2.16 12.59
C LEU A 38 3.92 2.53 13.41
N ILE A 39 3.12 3.47 12.91
CA ILE A 39 1.79 3.76 13.45
C ILE A 39 0.74 3.36 12.42
N ARG A 40 -0.27 2.61 12.87
CA ARG A 40 -1.44 2.20 12.09
C ARG A 40 -2.72 2.65 12.78
N ASP A 41 -3.83 2.59 12.04
CA ASP A 41 -5.15 2.81 12.61
C ASP A 41 -5.55 1.64 13.52
N SER A 42 -6.28 1.97 14.59
CA SER A 42 -6.93 0.97 15.43
C SER A 42 -8.16 0.42 14.71
N LEU A 43 -8.18 -0.90 14.45
CA LEU A 43 -9.32 -1.58 13.84
C LEU A 43 -10.45 -1.85 14.84
N SER A 44 -10.15 -1.80 16.14
CA SER A 44 -11.13 -2.05 17.21
C SER A 44 -11.82 -0.78 17.70
N ILE A 45 -11.16 0.37 17.61
CA ILE A 45 -11.70 1.65 18.10
C ILE A 45 -11.45 2.71 17.04
N GLN A 46 -12.53 3.24 16.47
CA GLN A 46 -12.43 4.25 15.43
C GLN A 46 -11.83 5.55 15.98
N GLY A 47 -10.78 6.05 15.32
CA GLY A 47 -10.11 7.30 15.68
C GLY A 47 -8.89 7.12 16.59
N ASP A 48 -8.69 5.93 17.14
CA ASP A 48 -7.48 5.56 17.88
C ASP A 48 -6.38 5.05 16.95
N TYR A 49 -5.15 5.10 17.44
CA TYR A 49 -3.98 4.63 16.73
C TYR A 49 -3.29 3.50 17.50
N VAL A 50 -2.47 2.72 16.80
CA VAL A 50 -1.60 1.71 17.43
C VAL A 50 -0.18 1.96 16.99
N LEU A 51 0.71 2.17 17.95
CA LEU A 51 2.16 2.19 17.75
C LEU A 51 2.69 0.76 17.82
N CYS A 52 3.22 0.27 16.71
CA CYS A 52 3.85 -1.03 16.61
C CYS A 52 5.37 -0.85 16.64
N VAL A 53 6.06 -1.55 17.53
CA VAL A 53 7.52 -1.44 17.71
C VAL A 53 8.15 -2.82 17.65
N ARG A 54 9.23 -2.96 16.87
CA ARG A 54 10.10 -4.12 16.86
C ARG A 54 10.97 -4.11 18.12
N GLU A 55 10.60 -4.94 19.09
CA GLU A 55 11.44 -5.26 20.25
C GLU A 55 12.30 -6.50 19.94
N ASP A 56 13.15 -6.92 20.88
CA ASP A 56 14.18 -7.94 20.64
C ASP A 56 13.65 -9.26 20.04
N SER A 57 12.60 -9.82 20.64
CA SER A 57 12.02 -11.12 20.24
C SER A 57 10.56 -11.04 19.80
N LYS A 58 9.95 -9.86 19.90
CA LYS A 58 8.53 -9.66 19.63
C LYS A 58 8.27 -8.33 18.92
N VAL A 59 7.03 -8.15 18.50
CA VAL A 59 6.49 -6.85 18.13
C VAL A 59 5.51 -6.43 19.20
N SER A 60 5.78 -5.30 19.85
CA SER A 60 4.89 -4.70 20.83
C SER A 60 3.87 -3.80 20.14
N HIS A 61 2.63 -3.83 20.62
CA HIS A 61 1.51 -3.03 20.09
C HIS A 61 0.96 -2.15 21.20
N TYR A 62 1.26 -0.86 21.15
CA TYR A 62 0.81 0.12 22.14
C TYR A 62 -0.38 0.90 21.60
N ILE A 63 -1.48 0.87 22.34
CA ILE A 63 -2.69 1.62 22.00
C ILE A 63 -2.45 3.11 22.30
N ILE A 64 -2.73 3.95 21.31
CA ILE A 64 -2.75 5.40 21.44
C ILE A 64 -4.20 5.85 21.34
N ASN A 65 -4.76 6.25 22.48
CA ASN A 65 -6.13 6.75 22.54
C ASN A 65 -6.17 8.23 22.12
N LYS A 66 -7.09 8.57 21.23
CA LYS A 66 -7.38 9.96 20.88
C LYS A 66 -8.46 10.50 21.81
N ILE A 67 -8.08 11.39 22.72
CA ILE A 67 -8.97 12.00 23.70
C ILE A 67 -9.35 13.39 23.23
N GLN A 68 -10.65 13.69 23.19
CA GLN A 68 -11.17 15.01 22.88
C GLN A 68 -11.79 15.62 24.13
N GLU A 69 -11.14 16.65 24.69
CA GLU A 69 -11.55 17.34 25.91
C GLU A 69 -11.47 18.85 25.68
N ASN A 70 -12.52 19.61 26.04
CA ASN A 70 -12.55 21.07 25.94
C ASN A 70 -12.17 21.64 24.55
N ASN A 71 -12.63 20.98 23.47
CA ASN A 71 -12.24 21.28 22.08
C ASN A 71 -10.75 21.07 21.71
N GLU A 72 -9.94 20.53 22.62
CA GLU A 72 -8.58 20.12 22.33
C GLU A 72 -8.53 18.61 22.07
N ILE A 73 -7.71 18.20 21.10
CA ILE A 73 -7.39 16.80 20.87
C ILE A 73 -6.05 16.51 21.55
N LYS A 74 -6.00 15.44 22.34
CA LYS A 74 -4.79 14.93 22.99
C LYS A 74 -4.65 13.44 22.74
N TYR A 75 -3.43 12.96 22.85
CA TYR A 75 -3.07 11.57 22.58
C TYR A 75 -2.52 10.93 23.85
N ARG A 76 -3.07 9.79 24.24
CA ARG A 76 -2.65 9.06 25.44
C ARG A 76 -2.11 7.69 25.07
N ILE A 77 -0.93 7.35 25.59
CA ILE A 77 -0.30 6.03 25.47
C ILE A 77 0.18 5.58 26.85
N GLY A 78 -0.35 4.45 27.34
CA GLY A 78 -0.18 4.05 28.74
C GLY A 78 -0.66 5.16 29.68
N ASP A 79 0.25 5.69 30.51
CA ASP A 79 -0.02 6.77 31.46
C ASP A 79 0.52 8.14 31.00
N GLN A 80 1.08 8.22 29.79
CA GLN A 80 1.60 9.47 29.24
C GLN A 80 0.57 10.15 28.33
N MET A 81 0.53 11.48 28.38
CA MET A 81 -0.32 12.32 27.53
C MET A 81 0.51 13.29 26.71
N PHE A 82 0.13 13.44 25.44
CA PHE A 82 0.81 14.28 24.46
C PHE A 82 -0.20 15.15 23.72
N ALA A 83 0.26 16.32 23.27
CA ALA A 83 -0.57 17.25 22.48
C ALA A 83 -0.84 16.70 21.06
N ASP A 84 0.13 15.97 20.49
CA ASP A 84 0.05 15.42 19.14
C ASP A 84 0.91 14.15 18.99
N LEU A 85 0.76 13.45 17.86
CA LEU A 85 1.56 12.26 17.55
C LEU A 85 3.06 12.57 17.36
N PRO A 86 3.47 13.68 16.70
CA PRO A 86 4.89 14.03 16.59
C PRO A 86 5.59 14.20 17.94
N SER A 87 4.96 14.85 18.93
CA SER A 87 5.51 15.02 20.28
C SER A 87 5.62 13.70 21.03
N LEU A 88 4.62 12.81 20.90
CA LEU A 88 4.69 11.43 21.40
C LEU A 88 5.90 10.70 20.82
N LEU A 89 6.05 10.71 19.50
CA LEU A 89 7.17 10.06 18.82
C LEU A 89 8.51 10.66 19.22
N ALA A 90 8.60 11.99 19.34
CA ALA A 90 9.80 12.68 19.77
C ALA A 90 10.22 12.30 21.20
N PHE A 91 9.24 12.15 22.10
CA PHE A 91 9.49 11.69 23.47
C PHE A 91 10.07 10.27 23.49
N TYR A 92 9.44 9.33 22.80
CA TYR A 92 9.90 7.93 22.77
C TYR A 92 11.15 7.67 21.91
N LYS A 93 11.74 8.70 21.29
CA LYS A 93 13.11 8.59 20.76
C LYS A 93 14.15 8.35 21.86
N LEU A 94 13.92 8.90 23.05
CA LEU A 94 14.85 8.83 24.18
C LEU A 94 14.30 8.04 25.38
N HIS A 95 13.00 7.75 25.37
CA HIS A 95 12.33 7.00 26.43
C HIS A 95 12.00 5.59 25.95
N TYR A 96 12.25 4.62 26.81
CA TYR A 96 12.01 3.21 26.53
C TYR A 96 10.52 2.92 26.67
N LEU A 97 9.96 2.16 25.71
CA LEU A 97 8.58 1.67 25.77
C LEU A 97 8.50 0.34 26.54
N ASP A 98 9.34 -0.61 26.15
CA ASP A 98 9.57 -1.87 26.87
C ASP A 98 11.08 -2.10 26.99
N THR A 99 11.72 -2.61 25.93
CA THR A 99 13.18 -2.85 25.92
C THR A 99 13.95 -1.91 25.00
N THR A 100 13.28 -1.22 24.07
CA THR A 100 13.93 -0.30 23.14
C THR A 100 13.23 1.06 22.99
N PRO A 101 13.98 2.14 22.71
CA PRO A 101 13.42 3.41 22.25
C PRO A 101 13.13 3.38 20.75
N LEU A 102 12.41 4.38 20.23
CA LEU A 102 12.14 4.55 18.81
C LEU A 102 13.40 5.02 18.06
N LEU A 103 13.85 4.20 17.10
CA LEU A 103 15.05 4.49 16.31
C LEU A 103 14.72 4.98 14.90
N LYS A 104 13.84 4.26 14.19
CA LYS A 104 13.50 4.56 12.79
C LYS A 104 12.12 4.01 12.40
N PRO A 105 11.41 4.63 11.44
CA PRO A 105 10.19 4.08 10.90
C PRO A 105 10.49 2.83 10.05
N ALA A 106 9.53 1.91 10.02
CA ALA A 106 9.53 0.77 9.10
C ALA A 106 9.41 1.27 7.66
N VAL A 107 10.01 0.52 6.73
CA VAL A 107 9.86 0.81 5.31
C VAL A 107 8.51 0.27 4.85
N LYS A 108 7.72 1.11 4.20
CA LYS A 108 6.45 0.67 3.60
C LYS A 108 6.76 -0.40 2.54
N PRO A 109 6.12 -1.58 2.59
CA PRO A 109 6.31 -2.58 1.54
C PRO A 109 5.85 -1.98 0.22
N ILE A 110 6.80 -1.75 -0.69
CA ILE A 110 6.51 -1.21 -2.02
C ILE A 110 6.04 -2.39 -2.87
N GLU A 111 4.73 -2.51 -3.05
CA GLU A 111 4.21 -3.51 -3.99
C GLU A 111 4.39 -3.00 -5.42
N LYS A 112 5.13 -3.75 -6.22
CA LYS A 112 5.34 -3.45 -7.63
C LYS A 112 4.57 -4.44 -8.49
N VAL A 113 4.04 -3.95 -9.59
CA VAL A 113 3.41 -4.75 -10.63
C VAL A 113 4.04 -4.45 -11.97
N VAL A 114 3.99 -5.42 -12.89
CA VAL A 114 4.35 -5.25 -14.28
C VAL A 114 3.09 -5.25 -15.14
N ALA A 115 3.01 -4.33 -16.09
CA ALA A 115 1.93 -4.27 -17.06
C ALA A 115 2.02 -5.43 -18.06
N LYS A 116 0.94 -6.20 -18.18
CA LYS A 116 0.80 -7.29 -19.18
C LYS A 116 0.34 -6.78 -20.54
N TYR A 117 -0.37 -5.66 -20.56
CA TYR A 117 -0.96 -5.04 -21.75
C TYR A 117 -0.79 -3.52 -21.69
N ASP A 118 -0.98 -2.86 -22.84
CA ASP A 118 -1.03 -1.41 -22.91
C ASP A 118 -2.38 -0.92 -22.38
N PHE A 119 -2.37 0.23 -21.69
CA PHE A 119 -3.56 0.92 -21.23
C PHE A 119 -3.41 2.41 -21.54
N VAL A 120 -4.31 2.93 -22.36
CA VAL A 120 -4.25 4.33 -22.82
C VAL A 120 -4.90 5.28 -21.82
N GLY A 121 -5.68 4.77 -20.87
CA GLY A 121 -6.59 5.58 -20.06
C GLY A 121 -7.81 6.01 -20.87
N ASN A 122 -8.97 6.05 -20.23
CA ASN A 122 -10.21 6.56 -20.79
C ASN A 122 -10.72 7.78 -20.01
N ASP A 123 -10.39 7.86 -18.72
CA ASP A 123 -10.77 8.95 -17.82
C ASP A 123 -9.56 9.79 -17.39
N GLN A 124 -9.80 10.98 -16.82
CA GLN A 124 -8.73 11.91 -16.41
C GLN A 124 -7.91 11.40 -15.21
N ASP A 125 -8.50 10.52 -14.41
CA ASP A 125 -7.87 9.92 -13.22
C ASP A 125 -7.11 8.63 -13.55
N ASP A 126 -7.19 8.15 -14.79
CA ASP A 126 -6.48 6.96 -15.23
C ASP A 126 -4.98 7.22 -15.37
N LEU A 127 -4.17 6.19 -15.06
CA LEU A 127 -2.74 6.21 -15.32
C LEU A 127 -2.44 5.40 -16.59
N PRO A 128 -2.11 6.02 -17.73
CA PRO A 128 -1.71 5.30 -18.92
C PRO A 128 -0.36 4.59 -18.74
N PHE A 129 -0.22 3.39 -19.28
CA PHE A 129 1.00 2.59 -19.24
C PHE A 129 1.12 1.66 -20.45
N ARG A 130 2.32 1.16 -20.71
CA ARG A 130 2.62 0.18 -21.75
C ARG A 130 2.95 -1.18 -21.16
N LYS A 131 2.72 -2.24 -21.93
CA LYS A 131 3.14 -3.59 -21.60
C LYS A 131 4.64 -3.60 -21.26
N GLY A 132 4.97 -4.15 -20.11
CA GLY A 132 6.32 -4.21 -19.55
C GLY A 132 6.63 -3.10 -18.55
N ASP A 133 5.81 -2.06 -18.44
CA ASP A 133 6.02 -1.00 -17.47
C ASP A 133 5.90 -1.51 -16.04
N ILE A 134 6.81 -1.06 -15.18
CA ILE A 134 6.77 -1.35 -13.74
C ILE A 134 6.05 -0.20 -13.05
N LEU A 135 4.98 -0.55 -12.35
CA LEU A 135 4.13 0.38 -11.61
C LEU A 135 4.22 0.07 -10.12
N THR A 136 4.24 1.11 -9.30
CA THR A 136 4.20 0.98 -7.84
C THR A 136 2.77 1.13 -7.37
N ILE A 137 2.21 0.11 -6.73
CA ILE A 137 0.86 0.16 -6.18
C ILE A 137 0.88 1.03 -4.92
N LEU A 138 -0.05 1.98 -4.86
CA LEU A 138 -0.22 2.90 -3.74
C LEU A 138 -1.45 2.53 -2.90
N VAL A 139 -2.57 2.20 -3.56
CA VAL A 139 -3.85 1.89 -2.89
C VAL A 139 -4.54 0.73 -3.61
N LYS A 140 -5.18 -0.16 -2.82
CA LYS A 140 -5.94 -1.34 -3.26
C LYS A 140 -7.30 -1.40 -2.57
N ASP A 141 -8.01 -0.30 -2.60
CA ASP A 141 -9.34 -0.14 -2.04
C ASP A 141 -10.43 -0.83 -2.87
N GLU A 142 -10.21 -1.03 -4.17
CA GLU A 142 -11.14 -1.73 -5.06
C GLU A 142 -10.59 -3.06 -5.61
N GLU A 143 -11.50 -3.95 -6.02
CA GLU A 143 -11.14 -5.27 -6.55
C GLU A 143 -10.61 -5.22 -7.99
N GLN A 144 -11.07 -4.25 -8.78
CA GLN A 144 -10.81 -4.21 -10.23
C GLN A 144 -9.90 -3.07 -10.66
N TRP A 145 -9.74 -2.04 -9.82
CA TRP A 145 -8.93 -0.85 -10.09
C TRP A 145 -8.06 -0.52 -8.90
N TRP A 146 -6.77 -0.33 -9.12
CA TRP A 146 -5.83 0.08 -8.08
C TRP A 146 -5.24 1.44 -8.41
N THR A 147 -4.94 2.24 -7.39
CA THR A 147 -4.15 3.46 -7.60
C THR A 147 -2.68 3.09 -7.63
N ALA A 148 -1.99 3.47 -8.70
CA ALA A 148 -0.56 3.22 -8.87
C ALA A 148 0.21 4.48 -9.24
N LYS A 149 1.53 4.37 -9.20
CA LYS A 149 2.49 5.39 -9.63
C LYS A 149 3.48 4.81 -10.63
N ASN A 150 3.68 5.49 -11.76
CA ASN A 150 4.69 5.10 -12.74
C ASN A 150 6.09 5.62 -12.35
N ILE A 151 7.11 5.23 -13.12
CA ILE A 151 8.50 5.67 -12.90
C ILE A 151 8.72 7.18 -13.06
N MET A 152 7.85 7.85 -13.83
CA MET A 152 7.87 9.31 -14.03
C MET A 152 7.20 10.05 -12.86
N GLY A 153 6.62 9.30 -11.93
CA GLY A 153 5.96 9.82 -10.74
C GLY A 153 4.51 10.24 -10.94
N GLN A 154 3.93 9.97 -12.12
CA GLN A 154 2.50 10.18 -12.36
C GLN A 154 1.70 9.12 -11.62
N MET A 155 0.58 9.54 -11.04
CA MET A 155 -0.31 8.71 -10.26
C MET A 155 -1.68 8.65 -10.91
N GLY A 156 -2.36 7.51 -10.79
CA GLY A 156 -3.73 7.34 -11.27
C GLY A 156 -4.18 5.88 -11.18
N SER A 157 -5.40 5.64 -11.63
CA SER A 157 -6.06 4.34 -11.57
C SER A 157 -5.56 3.42 -12.68
N ILE A 158 -5.35 2.14 -12.32
CA ILE A 158 -4.94 1.08 -13.23
C ILE A 158 -5.85 -0.15 -13.09
N PRO A 159 -6.22 -0.82 -14.20
CA PRO A 159 -7.02 -2.03 -14.12
C PRO A 159 -6.18 -3.22 -13.64
N VAL A 160 -6.60 -3.85 -12.54
CA VAL A 160 -5.99 -5.07 -11.98
C VAL A 160 -5.76 -6.18 -13.01
N PRO A 161 -6.71 -6.52 -13.91
CA PRO A 161 -6.48 -7.59 -14.88
C PRO A 161 -5.35 -7.29 -15.88
N TYR A 162 -4.92 -6.03 -16.01
CA TYR A 162 -3.87 -5.61 -16.94
C TYR A 162 -2.47 -5.70 -16.33
N VAL A 163 -2.36 -5.99 -15.04
CA VAL A 163 -1.09 -6.05 -14.34
C VAL A 163 -0.88 -7.42 -13.70
N GLN A 164 0.38 -7.69 -13.33
CA GLN A 164 0.79 -8.88 -12.60
C GLN A 164 1.78 -8.49 -11.52
N LYS A 165 1.74 -9.14 -10.36
CA LYS A 165 2.74 -8.93 -9.30
C LYS A 165 4.15 -9.07 -9.88
N TYR A 166 4.96 -8.05 -9.64
CA TYR A 166 6.36 -8.09 -10.02
C TYR A 166 7.11 -8.86 -8.94
N GLU A 167 7.22 -10.18 -9.13
CA GLU A 167 8.11 -11.03 -8.35
C GLU A 167 9.54 -10.77 -8.83
N GLY A 168 10.13 -9.68 -8.35
CA GLY A 168 11.50 -9.30 -8.70
C GLY A 168 12.46 -10.40 -8.25
N ASN A 169 12.87 -11.27 -9.16
CA ASN A 169 14.09 -12.05 -8.97
C ASN A 169 15.25 -11.05 -8.97
N PRO A 170 16.11 -10.97 -7.94
CA PRO A 170 17.23 -10.05 -7.91
C PRO A 170 18.35 -10.58 -8.81
N THR A 171 18.16 -10.54 -10.12
CA THR A 171 19.24 -10.74 -11.09
C THR A 171 19.23 -9.58 -12.07
N LEU A 172 20.19 -8.69 -11.90
CA LEU A 172 20.61 -7.72 -12.91
C LEU A 172 21.01 -8.50 -14.17
N PRO A 173 20.38 -8.29 -15.34
CA PRO A 173 20.96 -8.71 -16.59
C PRO A 173 21.79 -7.54 -17.12
N THR A 174 23.11 -7.66 -16.99
CA THR A 174 24.05 -6.91 -17.82
C THR A 174 23.72 -7.16 -19.28
N LYS A 175 23.52 -6.07 -20.01
CA LYS A 175 23.40 -6.07 -21.48
C LYS A 175 24.64 -6.73 -22.07
N ASP A 176 24.44 -7.70 -22.95
CA ASP A 176 25.34 -7.87 -24.07
C ASP A 176 24.55 -8.18 -25.34
N ASN A 177 24.85 -7.41 -26.38
CA ASN A 177 24.28 -7.51 -27.71
C ASN A 177 24.94 -8.68 -28.46
N ASN A 178 24.17 -9.50 -29.17
CA ASN A 178 24.35 -9.69 -30.62
C ASN A 178 23.36 -10.69 -31.27
N GLN A 179 22.83 -10.25 -32.43
CA GLN A 179 22.36 -11.01 -33.62
C GLN A 179 20.88 -11.51 -33.73
N ILE A 180 20.24 -11.03 -34.80
CA ILE A 180 18.99 -11.41 -35.51
C ILE A 180 19.43 -12.20 -36.79
N PRO A 181 18.65 -13.04 -37.57
CA PRO A 181 17.18 -13.19 -37.73
C PRO A 181 16.61 -14.63 -37.80
N GLY A 182 15.27 -14.76 -37.72
CA GLY A 182 14.55 -15.95 -38.18
C GLY A 182 13.02 -15.79 -38.19
N SER A 183 12.45 -15.86 -39.39
CA SER A 183 11.03 -15.78 -39.76
C SER A 183 10.18 -16.94 -39.20
N ASN A 184 8.90 -16.70 -38.85
CA ASN A 184 7.73 -17.36 -39.45
C ASN A 184 6.40 -17.08 -38.74
N ASN A 185 5.36 -17.05 -39.58
CA ASN A 185 3.94 -16.78 -39.35
C ASN A 185 3.28 -17.75 -38.36
N GLU A 186 2.34 -17.26 -37.55
CA GLU A 186 0.98 -17.82 -37.35
C GLU A 186 0.19 -17.01 -36.31
N SER A 187 -1.15 -17.08 -36.41
CA SER A 187 -2.17 -16.67 -35.41
C SER A 187 -3.01 -15.39 -35.62
N THR A 188 -3.47 -15.16 -36.85
CA THR A 188 -4.57 -14.19 -37.15
C THR A 188 -5.98 -14.70 -36.81
N LEU A 189 -6.15 -15.87 -36.18
CA LEU A 189 -7.47 -16.50 -35.97
C LEU A 189 -7.93 -16.67 -34.52
N ARG A 190 -7.13 -16.27 -33.51
CA ARG A 190 -7.53 -16.36 -32.08
C ARG A 190 -7.97 -15.05 -31.43
N ARG A 191 -7.84 -13.91 -32.13
CA ARG A 191 -8.17 -12.58 -31.58
C ARG A 191 -9.67 -12.27 -31.54
N SER A 192 -10.49 -12.89 -32.38
CA SER A 192 -11.90 -12.53 -32.52
C SER A 192 -12.83 -13.15 -31.46
N SER A 193 -12.47 -14.30 -30.89
CA SER A 193 -13.32 -15.01 -29.92
C SER A 193 -13.22 -14.44 -28.50
N LEU A 194 -12.03 -14.01 -28.07
CA LEU A 194 -11.82 -13.45 -26.72
C LEU A 194 -12.42 -12.05 -26.57
N GLN A 195 -12.39 -11.24 -27.63
CA GLN A 195 -12.96 -9.89 -27.62
C GLN A 195 -14.50 -9.90 -27.65
N LYS A 196 -15.09 -10.91 -28.33
CA LYS A 196 -16.54 -11.16 -28.26
C LYS A 196 -17.00 -11.65 -26.88
N ASN A 197 -16.22 -12.54 -26.25
CA ASN A 197 -16.53 -12.99 -24.90
C ASN A 197 -16.42 -11.85 -23.86
N TYR A 198 -15.49 -10.91 -24.05
CA TYR A 198 -15.36 -9.74 -23.19
C TYR A 198 -16.55 -8.76 -23.34
N GLN A 199 -17.03 -8.52 -24.56
CA GLN A 199 -18.22 -7.70 -24.80
C GLN A 199 -19.49 -8.35 -24.22
N LEU A 200 -19.59 -9.68 -24.30
CA LEU A 200 -20.73 -10.43 -23.75
C LEU A 200 -20.76 -10.38 -22.21
N LEU A 201 -19.61 -10.39 -21.54
CA LEU A 201 -19.51 -10.23 -20.09
C LEU A 201 -19.88 -8.81 -19.63
N LEU A 202 -19.50 -7.79 -20.40
CA LEU A 202 -19.93 -6.40 -20.14
C LEU A 202 -21.44 -6.22 -20.35
N GLU A 203 -22.06 -6.92 -21.31
CA GLU A 203 -23.52 -6.89 -21.50
C GLU A 203 -24.28 -7.66 -20.42
N LEU A 204 -23.78 -8.81 -19.97
CA LEU A 204 -24.41 -9.58 -18.89
C LEU A 204 -24.42 -8.83 -17.55
N ASN A 205 -23.39 -8.01 -17.28
CA ASN A 205 -23.33 -7.15 -16.09
C ASN A 205 -24.32 -5.98 -16.10
N LYS A 206 -24.90 -5.61 -17.26
CA LYS A 206 -25.95 -4.57 -17.30
C LYS A 206 -27.30 -5.06 -16.80
N PHE A 207 -27.55 -6.37 -16.81
CA PHE A 207 -28.82 -6.96 -16.38
C PHE A 207 -28.90 -7.24 -14.87
N VAL A 208 -27.78 -7.18 -14.14
CA VAL A 208 -27.74 -7.43 -12.68
C VAL A 208 -28.27 -6.23 -11.87
N TYR A 209 -28.39 -5.04 -12.47
CA TYR A 209 -28.74 -3.79 -11.76
C TYR A 209 -30.13 -3.20 -12.11
N GLN A 210 -31.08 -3.98 -12.66
CA GLN A 210 -32.45 -3.50 -12.89
C GLN A 210 -33.49 -4.41 -12.23
N THR A 211 -33.73 -4.19 -10.94
CA THR A 211 -35.01 -4.48 -10.29
C THR A 211 -35.58 -3.17 -9.71
N PRO A 212 -36.78 -2.72 -10.13
CA PRO A 212 -37.40 -1.55 -9.55
C PRO A 212 -37.99 -1.88 -8.16
N MET A 213 -37.65 -1.05 -7.17
CA MET A 213 -38.32 -1.03 -5.86
C MET A 213 -39.79 -0.64 -6.03
N THR A 214 -40.71 -1.60 -5.93
CA THR A 214 -42.13 -1.32 -5.75
C THR A 214 -42.38 -0.90 -4.30
N ARG A 215 -42.73 0.39 -4.13
CA ARG A 215 -43.38 0.95 -2.94
C ARG A 215 -44.65 0.15 -2.61
N GLN A 216 -44.83 -0.26 -1.37
CA GLN A 216 -46.16 -0.51 -0.82
C GLN A 216 -46.36 0.26 0.50
N HIS A 217 -47.41 1.08 0.44
CA HIS A 217 -48.32 1.63 1.45
C HIS A 217 -47.93 1.60 2.92
#